data_AF-A0A2E4YSU3-F1
#
_entry.id   AF-A0A2E4YSU3-F1
#
_cell.length_a   1.000
_cell.length_b   1.000
_cell.length_c   1.000
_cell.angle_alpha   90.00
_cell.angle_beta   90.00
_cell.angle_gamma   90.00
#
_symmetry.space_group_name_H-M   'P 1'
#
loop_
_entity.id
_entity.type
_entity.pdbx_description
1 polymer ?
#
loop_
_entity_poly.entity_id
_entity_poly.type
_entity_poly.pdbx_seq_one_letter_code
_entity_poly.pdbx_strand_id
1 'polypeptide(L)'
;MKNIIPLFLLITLISGCKKKGCTDIYADNYNSSATKADYEQCIYSKTYIPDDNFENFLENQNLGDGIKNNDTVITNNLYTIENLDLMNLGINDITGIQDFINLKHLNIAENNITEIDVSNNTHLVEIFCPNTGISSIDLSNNPDLKYLIISNTNITSIDLSNNPNLENFACASNNINSLDLSNNSKLWFISCAWTPITELDLSNNNSLTQLFCKNSSLEKLDLRNGNNALIEIISAEDNPNLSCISVDDASWSTSNWISLNFEFDNQVSFSNNCQ
;
A
#
# COMPACT_ATOMS: atom_id res chain seq x y z
N MET A 1 53.15 61.78 -38.79
CA MET A 1 52.07 61.00 -39.44
C MET A 1 51.90 59.73 -38.63
N LYS A 2 50.77 59.59 -37.92
CA LYS A 2 50.49 58.47 -37.00
C LYS A 2 49.99 57.25 -37.77
N ASN A 3 50.49 56.08 -37.41
CA ASN A 3 50.05 54.73 -37.78
C ASN A 3 48.54 54.53 -37.62
N ILE A 4 47.90 53.83 -38.57
CA ILE A 4 46.88 52.80 -38.30
C ILE A 4 46.99 51.72 -39.39
N ILE A 5 47.41 50.52 -38.99
CA ILE A 5 47.25 49.25 -39.72
C ILE A 5 45.84 48.77 -39.38
N PRO A 6 44.96 48.40 -40.34
CA PRO A 6 43.64 47.90 -39.98
C PRO A 6 43.77 46.50 -39.39
N LEU A 7 43.30 46.43 -38.15
CA LEU A 7 43.16 45.29 -37.28
C LEU A 7 42.33 44.19 -37.96
N PHE A 8 42.87 42.96 -37.91
CA PHE A 8 42.19 41.70 -38.14
C PHE A 8 40.75 41.73 -37.60
N LEU A 9 39.76 41.53 -38.48
CA LEU A 9 38.48 40.94 -38.09
C LEU A 9 38.49 39.48 -38.53
N LEU A 10 39.28 38.66 -37.82
CA LEU A 10 39.00 37.24 -37.75
C LEU A 10 37.71 37.12 -36.92
N ILE A 11 36.56 37.16 -37.59
CA ILE A 11 35.35 36.59 -36.99
C ILE A 11 35.59 35.09 -36.99
N THR A 12 36.34 34.60 -36.02
CA THR A 12 36.09 33.26 -35.50
C THR A 12 34.64 33.29 -35.07
N LEU A 13 33.78 32.68 -35.88
CA LEU A 13 32.56 32.05 -35.40
C LEU A 13 32.99 31.29 -34.14
N ILE A 14 32.66 31.85 -32.98
CA ILE A 14 32.50 31.04 -31.78
C ILE A 14 31.32 30.16 -32.17
N SER A 15 31.65 29.02 -32.77
CA SER A 15 30.75 27.89 -32.89
C SER A 15 30.07 27.80 -31.54
N GLY A 16 28.77 28.10 -31.52
CA GLY A 16 27.98 28.15 -30.28
C GLY A 16 28.36 26.96 -29.44
N CYS A 17 28.66 27.18 -28.14
CA CYS A 17 29.01 26.14 -27.20
C CYS A 17 28.21 24.89 -27.53
N LYS A 18 28.84 23.90 -28.17
CA LYS A 18 28.21 22.61 -28.42
C LYS A 18 27.98 22.09 -27.02
N LYS A 19 26.74 22.14 -26.55
CA LYS A 19 26.40 21.65 -25.22
C LYS A 19 26.82 20.18 -25.22
N LYS A 20 27.71 19.82 -24.30
CA LYS A 20 28.05 18.42 -24.06
C LYS A 20 26.86 17.75 -23.39
N GLY A 21 26.72 16.44 -23.55
CA GLY A 21 25.60 15.68 -23.01
C GLY A 21 25.51 14.31 -23.67
N CYS A 22 24.52 13.52 -23.28
CA CYS A 22 24.29 12.20 -23.85
C CYS A 22 22.98 12.15 -24.63
N THR A 23 22.83 11.18 -25.55
CA THR A 23 21.65 11.09 -26.43
C THR A 23 20.53 10.21 -25.87
N ASP A 24 20.71 9.65 -24.66
CA ASP A 24 19.67 8.93 -23.95
C ASP A 24 18.67 9.91 -23.34
N ILE A 25 17.40 9.80 -23.74
CA ILE A 25 16.31 10.67 -23.29
C ILE A 25 16.01 10.53 -21.79
N TYR A 26 16.50 9.47 -21.15
CA TYR A 26 16.34 9.22 -19.72
C TYR A 26 17.51 9.73 -18.87
N ALA A 27 18.55 10.33 -19.46
CA ALA A 27 19.67 10.88 -18.72
C ALA A 27 19.45 12.34 -18.31
N ASP A 28 19.92 12.72 -17.13
CA ASP A 28 19.84 14.09 -16.59
C ASP A 28 20.65 15.08 -17.46
N ASN A 29 21.69 14.59 -18.14
CA ASN A 29 22.47 15.35 -19.12
C ASN A 29 22.04 15.06 -20.57
N TYR A 30 20.76 14.70 -20.80
CA TYR A 30 20.22 14.50 -22.15
C TYR A 30 20.40 15.74 -23.03
N ASN A 31 20.89 15.51 -24.24
CA ASN A 31 21.02 16.52 -25.27
C ASN A 31 20.78 15.89 -26.65
N SER A 32 19.64 16.20 -27.25
CA SER A 32 19.23 15.75 -28.60
C SER A 32 20.21 16.15 -29.70
N SER A 33 21.11 17.11 -29.46
CA SER A 33 22.10 17.61 -30.40
C SER A 33 23.52 17.12 -30.10
N ALA A 34 23.72 16.25 -29.11
CA ALA A 34 25.03 15.66 -28.81
C ALA A 34 25.51 14.80 -29.99
N THR A 35 26.76 15.01 -30.42
CA THR A 35 27.41 14.21 -31.47
C THR A 35 28.43 13.24 -30.87
N LYS A 36 28.94 12.27 -31.64
CA LYS A 36 29.95 11.28 -31.17
C LYS A 36 31.21 11.92 -30.56
N ALA A 37 31.52 13.17 -30.90
CA ALA A 37 32.64 13.94 -30.34
C ALA A 37 32.31 14.71 -29.04
N ASP A 38 31.03 14.79 -28.68
CA ASP A 38 30.47 15.51 -27.53
C ASP A 38 29.88 14.58 -26.46
N TYR A 39 29.99 13.24 -26.63
CA TYR A 39 29.48 12.25 -25.68
C TYR A 39 30.17 12.41 -24.32
N GLU A 40 29.39 12.89 -23.36
CA GLU A 40 29.67 12.64 -21.95
C GLU A 40 28.97 11.34 -21.55
N GLN A 41 29.49 10.68 -20.52
CA GLN A 41 28.80 9.54 -19.91
C GLN A 41 27.39 9.99 -19.50
N CYS A 42 26.38 9.18 -19.80
CA CYS A 42 25.01 9.49 -19.35
C CYS A 42 24.99 9.51 -17.82
N ILE A 43 24.44 10.58 -17.27
CA ILE A 43 24.24 10.75 -15.84
C ILE A 43 22.77 10.46 -15.57
N TYR A 44 22.50 9.54 -14.66
CA TYR A 44 21.15 9.19 -14.27
C TYR A 44 20.97 9.48 -12.78
N SER A 45 19.80 10.00 -12.43
CA SER A 45 19.36 10.08 -11.05
C SER A 45 19.32 8.67 -10.44
N LYS A 46 19.70 8.59 -9.15
CA LYS A 46 19.85 7.35 -8.42
C LYS A 46 18.91 7.32 -7.22
N THR A 47 18.22 6.21 -7.07
CA THR A 47 17.42 5.89 -5.88
C THR A 47 18.27 5.06 -4.94
N TYR A 48 18.29 5.44 -3.67
CA TYR A 48 19.00 4.69 -2.63
C TYR A 48 18.16 3.49 -2.18
N ILE A 49 18.74 2.29 -2.24
CA ILE A 49 18.12 1.01 -1.90
C ILE A 49 19.10 0.20 -1.06
N PRO A 50 19.11 0.39 0.27
CA PRO A 50 20.14 -0.17 1.17
C PRO A 50 20.02 -1.68 1.45
N ASP A 51 18.88 -2.30 1.12
CA ASP A 51 18.70 -3.74 1.32
C ASP A 51 19.19 -4.50 0.09
N ASP A 52 20.27 -5.27 0.26
CA ASP A 52 20.87 -6.10 -0.78
C ASP A 52 19.84 -7.01 -1.47
N ASN A 53 18.84 -7.56 -0.76
CA ASN A 53 17.85 -8.44 -1.38
C ASN A 53 16.88 -7.65 -2.26
N PHE A 54 16.47 -6.46 -1.82
CA PHE A 54 15.63 -5.56 -2.61
C PHE A 54 16.37 -5.05 -3.85
N GLU A 55 17.62 -4.58 -3.70
CA GLU A 55 18.44 -4.13 -4.82
C GLU A 55 18.70 -5.28 -5.82
N ASN A 56 19.11 -6.46 -5.32
CA ASN A 56 19.33 -7.63 -6.17
C ASN A 56 18.08 -8.06 -6.93
N PHE A 57 16.89 -7.95 -6.32
CA PHE A 57 15.64 -8.21 -7.01
C PHE A 57 15.50 -7.29 -8.23
N LEU A 58 15.68 -5.98 -8.05
CA LEU A 58 15.58 -5.00 -9.12
C LEU A 58 16.64 -5.20 -10.20
N GLU A 59 17.88 -5.49 -9.81
CA GLU A 59 18.97 -5.82 -10.73
C GLU A 59 18.64 -7.04 -11.60
N ASN A 60 18.12 -8.11 -10.99
CA ASN A 60 17.74 -9.33 -11.71
C ASN A 60 16.55 -9.11 -12.68
N GLN A 61 15.71 -8.10 -12.43
CA GLN A 61 14.63 -7.70 -13.33
C GLN A 61 15.07 -6.67 -14.40
N ASN A 62 16.36 -6.31 -14.47
CA ASN A 62 16.89 -5.22 -15.29
C ASN A 62 16.27 -3.84 -14.98
N LEU A 63 15.83 -3.65 -13.73
CA LEU A 63 15.33 -2.38 -13.21
C LEU A 63 16.43 -1.58 -12.48
N GLY A 64 17.51 -2.26 -12.10
CA GLY A 64 18.67 -1.66 -11.46
C GLY A 64 19.58 -0.84 -12.38
N ASP A 65 20.81 -0.62 -11.96
CA ASP A 65 21.86 0.03 -12.75
C ASP A 65 22.91 -0.92 -13.34
N GLY A 66 22.75 -2.22 -13.11
CA GLY A 66 23.63 -3.29 -13.56
C GLY A 66 24.72 -3.65 -12.55
N ILE A 67 24.74 -3.05 -11.36
CA ILE A 67 25.78 -3.24 -10.35
C ILE A 67 25.11 -3.62 -9.02
N LYS A 68 25.10 -4.92 -8.72
CA LYS A 68 24.56 -5.47 -7.48
C LYS A 68 25.26 -4.97 -6.22
N ASN A 69 24.47 -4.79 -5.17
CA ASN A 69 24.88 -4.45 -3.80
C ASN A 69 25.69 -3.15 -3.75
N ASN A 70 25.31 -2.17 -4.57
CA ASN A 70 25.90 -0.84 -4.56
C ASN A 70 25.00 0.21 -3.87
N ASP A 71 23.91 -0.25 -3.25
CA ASP A 71 22.84 0.49 -2.60
C ASP A 71 22.07 1.44 -3.53
N THR A 72 22.16 1.30 -4.86
CA THR A 72 21.54 2.24 -5.79
C THR A 72 20.97 1.60 -7.06
N VAL A 73 19.89 2.18 -7.55
CA VAL A 73 19.33 1.86 -8.87
C VAL A 73 19.07 3.13 -9.68
N ILE A 74 18.86 3.01 -10.98
CA ILE A 74 18.47 4.16 -11.82
C ILE A 74 17.01 4.52 -11.52
N THR A 75 16.76 5.71 -10.97
CA THR A 75 15.41 6.16 -10.55
C THR A 75 14.38 6.10 -11.69
N ASN A 76 14.78 6.49 -12.91
CA ASN A 76 13.87 6.52 -14.05
C ASN A 76 13.33 5.12 -14.44
N ASN A 77 14.04 4.04 -14.11
CA ASN A 77 13.57 2.69 -14.37
C ASN A 77 12.33 2.35 -13.52
N LEU A 78 12.22 2.98 -12.34
CA LEU A 78 11.15 2.72 -11.37
C LEU A 78 9.82 3.36 -11.78
N TYR A 79 9.86 4.43 -12.60
CA TYR A 79 8.65 5.17 -13.00
C TYR A 79 7.67 4.36 -13.85
N THR A 80 8.11 3.28 -14.49
CA THR A 80 7.23 2.45 -15.31
C THR A 80 6.57 1.32 -14.54
N ILE A 81 6.94 1.14 -13.26
CA ILE A 81 6.51 0.02 -12.44
C ILE A 81 5.18 0.34 -11.78
N GLU A 82 4.15 -0.37 -12.20
CA GLU A 82 2.82 -0.33 -11.57
C GLU A 82 2.59 -1.49 -10.59
N ASN A 83 3.37 -2.58 -10.71
CA ASN A 83 3.24 -3.79 -9.92
C ASN A 83 4.61 -4.22 -9.38
N LEU A 84 4.73 -4.36 -8.07
CA LEU A 84 5.95 -4.78 -7.40
C LEU A 84 5.65 -5.89 -6.40
N ASP A 85 6.08 -7.11 -6.72
CA ASP A 85 5.95 -8.28 -5.87
C ASP A 85 7.32 -8.68 -5.31
N LEU A 86 7.46 -8.50 -4.00
CA LEU A 86 8.67 -8.71 -3.21
C LEU A 86 8.46 -9.77 -2.13
N MET A 87 7.44 -10.62 -2.28
CA MET A 87 7.08 -11.62 -1.27
C MET A 87 8.23 -12.60 -0.98
N ASN A 88 8.49 -12.85 0.31
CA ASN A 88 9.42 -13.88 0.78
C ASN A 88 10.83 -13.79 0.16
N LEU A 89 11.38 -12.58 0.11
CA LEU A 89 12.72 -12.32 -0.40
C LEU A 89 13.76 -12.08 0.70
N GLY A 90 13.35 -12.12 1.97
CA GLY A 90 14.22 -11.85 3.11
C GLY A 90 14.63 -10.37 3.20
N ILE A 91 13.80 -9.47 2.68
CA ILE A 91 14.00 -8.02 2.75
C ILE A 91 13.74 -7.55 4.18
N ASN A 92 14.58 -6.65 4.68
CA ASN A 92 14.49 -6.06 6.01
C ASN A 92 14.23 -4.55 5.93
N ASP A 93 14.69 -3.90 4.86
CA ASP A 93 14.51 -2.47 4.61
C ASP A 93 13.95 -2.23 3.20
N ILE A 94 12.84 -1.50 3.12
CA ILE A 94 12.14 -1.18 1.87
C ILE A 94 12.37 0.28 1.42
N THR A 95 13.37 0.95 2.01
CA THR A 95 13.80 2.29 1.61
C THR A 95 14.04 2.37 0.10
N GLY A 96 13.56 3.44 -0.51
CA GLY A 96 13.58 3.65 -1.96
C GLY A 96 12.24 3.35 -2.63
N ILE A 97 11.30 2.70 -1.94
CA ILE A 97 9.94 2.45 -2.44
C ILE A 97 9.19 3.73 -2.81
N GLN A 98 9.52 4.85 -2.16
CA GLN A 98 8.94 6.18 -2.41
C GLN A 98 9.17 6.67 -3.85
N ASP A 99 10.20 6.17 -4.54
CA ASP A 99 10.53 6.59 -5.91
C ASP A 99 9.75 5.79 -6.98
N PHE A 100 8.98 4.77 -6.57
CA PHE A 100 8.04 4.05 -7.44
C PHE A 100 6.73 4.83 -7.58
N ILE A 101 6.82 6.03 -8.17
CA ILE A 101 5.74 7.03 -8.17
C ILE A 101 4.44 6.60 -8.90
N ASN A 102 4.51 5.59 -9.77
CA ASN A 102 3.34 5.05 -10.50
C ASN A 102 2.89 3.68 -9.96
N LEU A 103 3.40 3.26 -8.80
CA LEU A 103 3.06 1.97 -8.19
C LEU A 103 1.58 1.91 -7.80
N LYS A 104 0.91 0.84 -8.22
CA LYS A 104 -0.50 0.54 -7.93
C LYS A 104 -0.66 -0.69 -7.04
N HIS A 105 0.22 -1.68 -7.20
CA HIS A 105 0.15 -2.95 -6.48
C HIS A 105 1.48 -3.24 -5.80
N LEU A 106 1.48 -3.33 -4.48
CA LEU A 106 2.66 -3.64 -3.67
C LEU A 106 2.41 -4.89 -2.84
N ASN A 107 3.24 -5.92 -3.03
CA ASN A 107 3.28 -7.10 -2.18
C ASN A 107 4.65 -7.22 -1.52
N ILE A 108 4.70 -7.09 -0.20
CA ILE A 108 5.91 -7.25 0.62
C ILE A 108 5.73 -8.36 1.68
N ALA A 109 4.74 -9.24 1.49
CA ALA A 109 4.42 -10.31 2.42
C ALA A 109 5.65 -11.19 2.77
N GLU A 110 5.65 -11.77 3.97
CA GLU A 110 6.67 -12.74 4.40
C GLU A 110 8.11 -12.19 4.37
N ASN A 111 8.29 -10.91 4.70
CA ASN A 111 9.59 -10.27 4.86
C ASN A 111 9.78 -9.78 6.31
N ASN A 112 10.99 -9.35 6.66
CA ASN A 112 11.32 -8.86 8.00
C ASN A 112 11.22 -7.34 8.12
N ILE A 113 10.41 -6.71 7.26
CA ILE A 113 10.24 -5.25 7.19
C ILE A 113 9.53 -4.76 8.45
N THR A 114 10.09 -3.76 9.13
CA THR A 114 9.51 -3.15 10.35
C THR A 114 8.94 -1.76 10.13
N GLU A 115 9.38 -1.08 9.08
CA GLU A 115 8.98 0.28 8.73
C GLU A 115 8.68 0.35 7.24
N ILE A 116 7.66 1.13 6.89
CA ILE A 116 7.24 1.36 5.51
C ILE A 116 6.81 2.81 5.37
N ASP A 117 7.23 3.45 4.29
CA ASP A 117 6.77 4.78 3.90
C ASP A 117 6.28 4.73 2.46
N VAL A 118 4.97 4.83 2.30
CA VAL A 118 4.27 4.85 0.99
C VAL A 118 3.70 6.22 0.66
N SER A 119 4.18 7.28 1.32
CA SER A 119 3.61 8.63 1.21
C SER A 119 3.67 9.21 -0.21
N ASN A 120 4.68 8.83 -1.00
CA ASN A 120 4.82 9.23 -2.41
C ASN A 120 4.12 8.28 -3.40
N ASN A 121 3.72 7.07 -2.97
CA ASN A 121 3.06 6.08 -3.82
C ASN A 121 1.54 6.34 -3.91
N THR A 122 1.18 7.55 -4.31
CA THR A 122 -0.21 8.07 -4.26
C THR A 122 -1.22 7.32 -5.14
N HIS A 123 -0.72 6.49 -6.07
CA HIS A 123 -1.53 5.66 -6.96
C HIS A 123 -1.76 4.22 -6.46
N LEU A 124 -1.35 3.89 -5.23
CA LEU A 124 -1.57 2.55 -4.65
C LEU A 124 -3.05 2.21 -4.56
N VAL A 125 -3.38 1.06 -5.14
CA VAL A 125 -4.69 0.41 -5.14
C VAL A 125 -4.69 -0.81 -4.21
N GLU A 126 -3.55 -1.51 -4.14
CA GLU A 126 -3.42 -2.74 -3.35
C GLU A 126 -2.11 -2.76 -2.57
N ILE A 127 -2.21 -3.06 -1.27
CA ILE A 127 -1.07 -3.27 -0.38
C ILE A 127 -1.26 -4.61 0.35
N PHE A 128 -0.31 -5.51 0.11
CA PHE A 128 -0.20 -6.79 0.81
C PHE A 128 1.10 -6.80 1.61
N CYS A 129 1.01 -6.78 2.94
CA CYS A 129 2.16 -6.93 3.83
C CYS A 129 1.93 -7.91 5.00
N PRO A 130 1.19 -9.03 4.83
CA PRO A 130 1.02 -9.98 5.91
C PRO A 130 2.34 -10.64 6.29
N ASN A 131 2.43 -11.07 7.55
CA ASN A 131 3.63 -11.72 8.11
C ASN A 131 4.88 -10.83 7.99
N THR A 132 4.75 -9.55 8.38
CA THR A 132 5.87 -8.61 8.47
C THR A 132 5.99 -8.05 9.89
N GLY A 133 7.10 -7.35 10.18
CA GLY A 133 7.33 -6.71 11.48
C GLY A 133 6.70 -5.32 11.62
N ILE A 134 5.93 -4.84 10.63
CA ILE A 134 5.41 -3.47 10.55
C ILE A 134 4.58 -3.14 11.79
N SER A 135 4.89 -2.01 12.44
CA SER A 135 4.20 -1.55 13.65
C SER A 135 3.26 -0.37 13.41
N SER A 136 3.44 0.36 12.31
CA SER A 136 2.58 1.45 11.87
C SER A 136 2.68 1.64 10.36
N ILE A 137 1.62 2.17 9.76
CA ILE A 137 1.57 2.55 8.35
C ILE A 137 0.69 3.79 8.22
N ASP A 138 1.19 4.82 7.54
CA ASP A 138 0.41 6.01 7.19
C ASP A 138 -0.14 5.84 5.77
N LEU A 139 -1.47 5.82 5.66
CA LEU A 139 -2.20 5.66 4.39
C LEU A 139 -2.94 6.94 3.97
N SER A 140 -2.64 8.07 4.60
CA SER A 140 -3.31 9.35 4.35
C SER A 140 -3.12 9.87 2.92
N ASN A 141 -2.06 9.44 2.23
CA ASN A 141 -1.75 9.81 0.85
C ASN A 141 -2.18 8.76 -0.18
N ASN A 142 -2.94 7.72 0.20
CA ASN A 142 -3.35 6.63 -0.69
C ASN A 142 -4.89 6.55 -0.86
N PRO A 143 -5.55 7.60 -1.40
CA PRO A 143 -7.02 7.68 -1.49
C PRO A 143 -7.65 6.66 -2.46
N ASP A 144 -6.84 6.11 -3.38
CA ASP A 144 -7.28 5.11 -4.37
C ASP A 144 -7.20 3.67 -3.83
N LEU A 145 -6.75 3.48 -2.58
CA LEU A 145 -6.58 2.16 -1.98
C LEU A 145 -7.91 1.39 -1.88
N LYS A 146 -7.90 0.15 -2.38
CA LYS A 146 -9.05 -0.76 -2.41
C LYS A 146 -8.84 -2.03 -1.62
N TYR A 147 -7.61 -2.55 -1.59
CA TYR A 147 -7.27 -3.80 -0.91
C TYR A 147 -6.11 -3.57 0.04
N LEU A 148 -6.33 -3.86 1.32
CA LEU A 148 -5.32 -3.74 2.37
C LEU A 148 -5.27 -5.02 3.19
N ILE A 149 -4.15 -5.73 3.11
CA ILE A 149 -3.90 -6.94 3.88
C ILE A 149 -2.66 -6.73 4.75
N ILE A 150 -2.89 -6.52 6.05
CA ILE A 150 -1.88 -6.27 7.09
C ILE A 150 -1.93 -7.34 8.19
N SER A 151 -2.42 -8.54 7.89
CA SER A 151 -2.59 -9.61 8.88
C SER A 151 -1.25 -10.10 9.44
N ASN A 152 -1.21 -10.45 10.72
CA ASN A 152 -0.01 -10.93 11.41
C ASN A 152 1.16 -9.93 11.27
N THR A 153 0.93 -8.70 11.73
CA THR A 153 1.95 -7.65 11.89
C THR A 153 1.98 -7.16 13.35
N ASN A 154 2.69 -6.07 13.63
CA ASN A 154 2.75 -5.46 14.95
C ASN A 154 1.88 -4.20 15.07
N ILE A 155 0.93 -4.01 14.15
CA ILE A 155 0.06 -2.82 14.14
C ILE A 155 -0.87 -2.82 15.35
N THR A 156 -0.94 -1.66 16.02
CA THR A 156 -1.79 -1.44 17.22
C THR A 156 -2.93 -0.45 16.96
N SER A 157 -2.83 0.34 15.90
CA SER A 157 -3.86 1.30 15.45
C SER A 157 -3.71 1.52 13.96
N ILE A 158 -4.82 1.77 13.28
CA ILE A 158 -4.86 2.09 11.86
C ILE A 158 -5.90 3.19 11.61
N ASP A 159 -5.52 4.22 10.85
CA ASP A 159 -6.45 5.25 10.39
C ASP A 159 -6.77 5.02 8.91
N LEU A 160 -8.04 4.74 8.63
CA LEU A 160 -8.57 4.49 7.28
C LEU A 160 -9.53 5.59 6.81
N SER A 161 -9.57 6.72 7.51
CA SER A 161 -10.48 7.85 7.21
C SER A 161 -10.22 8.49 5.85
N ASN A 162 -9.00 8.36 5.32
CA ASN A 162 -8.60 8.87 4.01
C ASN A 162 -8.69 7.83 2.88
N ASN A 163 -9.23 6.63 3.14
CA ASN A 163 -9.31 5.53 2.17
C ASN A 163 -10.78 5.18 1.85
N PRO A 164 -11.61 6.11 1.31
CA PRO A 164 -13.04 5.90 1.08
C PRO A 164 -13.35 4.85 0.00
N ASN A 165 -12.34 4.43 -0.76
CA ASN A 165 -12.45 3.41 -1.80
C ASN A 165 -12.15 2.00 -1.30
N LEU A 166 -11.87 1.80 -0.01
CA LEU A 166 -11.50 0.50 0.53
C LEU A 166 -12.65 -0.52 0.38
N GLU A 167 -12.35 -1.65 -0.26
CA GLU A 167 -13.29 -2.72 -0.61
C GLU A 167 -13.00 -4.01 0.19
N ASN A 168 -11.73 -4.29 0.45
CA ASN A 168 -11.29 -5.47 1.18
C ASN A 168 -10.23 -5.09 2.22
N PHE A 169 -10.50 -5.43 3.48
CA PHE A 169 -9.58 -5.16 4.57
C PHE A 169 -9.36 -6.41 5.44
N ALA A 170 -8.11 -6.85 5.56
CA ALA A 170 -7.71 -7.89 6.49
C ALA A 170 -6.61 -7.40 7.43
N CYS A 171 -6.89 -7.42 8.72
CA CYS A 171 -5.98 -7.06 9.79
C CYS A 171 -5.94 -8.10 10.90
N ALA A 172 -6.27 -9.36 10.58
CA ALA A 172 -6.31 -10.45 11.54
C ALA A 172 -4.95 -10.65 12.23
N SER A 173 -4.96 -11.12 13.48
CA SER A 173 -3.75 -11.38 14.27
C SER A 173 -2.86 -10.14 14.45
N ASN A 174 -3.47 -9.00 14.79
CA ASN A 174 -2.78 -7.77 15.20
C ASN A 174 -3.21 -7.36 16.63
N ASN A 175 -2.55 -6.37 17.19
CA ASN A 175 -2.87 -5.83 18.52
C ASN A 175 -3.76 -4.57 18.44
N ILE A 176 -4.65 -4.52 17.45
CA ILE A 176 -5.58 -3.40 17.25
C ILE A 176 -6.72 -3.50 18.27
N ASN A 177 -6.89 -2.45 19.08
CA ASN A 177 -7.93 -2.42 20.13
C ASN A 177 -9.21 -1.67 19.71
N SER A 178 -9.17 -0.90 18.61
CA SER A 178 -10.31 -0.16 18.08
C SER A 178 -10.20 -0.01 16.58
N LEU A 179 -11.33 -0.15 15.87
CA LEU A 179 -11.43 0.03 14.42
C LEU A 179 -12.59 0.98 14.11
N ASP A 180 -12.27 2.12 13.48
CA ASP A 180 -13.27 2.99 12.87
C ASP A 180 -13.31 2.74 11.36
N LEU A 181 -14.46 2.26 10.88
CA LEU A 181 -14.70 1.94 9.47
C LEU A 181 -15.87 2.74 8.89
N SER A 182 -16.27 3.82 9.58
CA SER A 182 -17.43 4.64 9.22
C SER A 182 -17.30 5.32 7.85
N ASN A 183 -16.08 5.55 7.37
CA ASN A 183 -15.80 6.15 6.05
C ASN A 183 -15.65 5.11 4.93
N ASN A 184 -15.66 3.81 5.23
CA ASN A 184 -15.32 2.74 4.29
C ASN A 184 -16.57 1.96 3.82
N SER A 185 -17.59 2.67 3.34
CA SER A 185 -18.90 2.11 2.94
C SER A 185 -18.86 1.08 1.79
N LYS A 186 -17.75 1.02 1.05
CA LYS A 186 -17.51 0.05 -0.03
C LYS A 186 -16.93 -1.28 0.46
N LEU A 187 -16.60 -1.43 1.74
CA LEU A 187 -16.10 -2.67 2.30
C LEU A 187 -17.12 -3.80 2.10
N TRP A 188 -16.73 -4.80 1.31
CA TRP A 188 -17.47 -6.05 1.15
C TRP A 188 -16.86 -7.17 1.98
N PHE A 189 -15.54 -7.09 2.27
CA PHE A 189 -14.80 -8.04 3.09
C PHE A 189 -14.09 -7.34 4.23
N ILE A 190 -14.27 -7.87 5.44
CA ILE A 190 -13.46 -7.54 6.60
C ILE A 190 -13.01 -8.80 7.34
N SER A 191 -11.73 -8.85 7.67
CA SER A 191 -11.18 -9.84 8.61
C SER A 191 -10.36 -9.14 9.69
N CYS A 192 -10.88 -9.14 10.90
CA CYS A 192 -10.23 -8.63 12.11
C CYS A 192 -10.12 -9.71 13.20
N ALA A 193 -10.21 -10.99 12.80
CA ALA A 193 -10.08 -12.12 13.72
C ALA A 193 -8.77 -12.07 14.51
N TRP A 194 -8.78 -12.53 15.76
CA TRP A 194 -7.62 -12.49 16.65
C TRP A 194 -7.05 -11.07 16.84
N THR A 195 -7.92 -10.06 16.93
CA THR A 195 -7.55 -8.70 17.37
C THR A 195 -8.31 -8.33 18.65
N PRO A 196 -7.73 -7.62 19.63
CA PRO A 196 -8.39 -7.31 20.90
C PRO A 196 -9.45 -6.18 20.83
N ILE A 197 -10.31 -6.17 19.80
CA ILE A 197 -11.36 -5.16 19.62
C ILE A 197 -12.61 -5.45 20.48
N THR A 198 -13.00 -4.53 21.35
CA THR A 198 -14.18 -4.73 22.22
C THR A 198 -15.49 -4.34 21.54
N GLU A 199 -15.45 -3.42 20.59
CA GLU A 199 -16.63 -2.93 19.87
C GLU A 199 -16.32 -2.85 18.38
N LEU A 200 -17.26 -3.31 17.55
CA LEU A 200 -17.18 -3.21 16.10
C LEU A 200 -18.52 -2.71 15.54
N ASP A 201 -18.52 -1.50 15.01
CA ASP A 201 -19.67 -0.90 14.34
C ASP A 201 -19.50 -0.97 12.82
N LEU A 202 -20.35 -1.74 12.16
CA LEU A 202 -20.38 -1.90 10.71
C LEU A 202 -21.68 -1.36 10.09
N SER A 203 -22.44 -0.52 10.81
CA SER A 203 -23.72 0.03 10.37
C SER A 203 -23.62 0.90 9.10
N ASN A 204 -22.45 1.46 8.81
CA ASN A 204 -22.18 2.24 7.58
C ASN A 204 -21.59 1.40 6.43
N ASN A 205 -21.33 0.11 6.63
CA ASN A 205 -20.69 -0.77 5.63
C ASN A 205 -21.75 -1.53 4.84
N ASN A 206 -22.57 -0.81 4.06
CA ASN A 206 -23.72 -1.37 3.34
C ASN A 206 -23.36 -2.39 2.25
N SER A 207 -22.09 -2.49 1.87
CA SER A 207 -21.59 -3.45 0.87
C SER A 207 -21.12 -4.78 1.47
N LEU A 208 -21.13 -4.91 2.80
CA LEU A 208 -20.55 -6.05 3.52
C LEU A 208 -21.20 -7.39 3.12
N THR A 209 -20.40 -8.36 2.69
CA THR A 209 -20.84 -9.73 2.42
C THR A 209 -20.09 -10.78 3.23
N GLN A 210 -18.88 -10.46 3.74
CA GLN A 210 -18.04 -11.39 4.50
C GLN A 210 -17.40 -10.70 5.70
N LEU A 211 -17.62 -11.27 6.89
CA LEU A 211 -17.09 -10.80 8.16
C LEU A 211 -16.40 -11.93 8.91
N PHE A 212 -15.13 -11.73 9.25
CA PHE A 212 -14.36 -12.60 10.14
C PHE A 212 -13.85 -11.80 11.34
N CYS A 213 -14.50 -11.97 12.50
CA CYS A 213 -14.15 -11.35 13.77
C CYS A 213 -14.09 -12.40 14.91
N LYS A 214 -13.73 -13.63 14.56
CA LYS A 214 -13.46 -14.71 15.51
C LYS A 214 -12.44 -14.30 16.56
N ASN A 215 -12.65 -14.69 17.82
CA ASN A 215 -11.69 -14.51 18.92
C ASN A 215 -11.14 -13.07 18.99
N SER A 216 -12.05 -12.09 18.92
CA SER A 216 -11.70 -10.67 18.89
C SER A 216 -11.99 -9.93 20.20
N SER A 217 -12.39 -10.63 21.26
CA SER A 217 -12.82 -10.03 22.54
C SER A 217 -14.03 -9.10 22.42
N LEU A 218 -14.87 -9.29 21.40
CA LEU A 218 -16.03 -8.44 21.17
C LEU A 218 -17.02 -8.50 22.33
N GLU A 219 -17.52 -7.34 22.71
CA GLU A 219 -18.66 -7.13 23.61
C GLU A 219 -19.85 -6.59 22.83
N LYS A 220 -19.60 -5.81 21.76
CA LYS A 220 -20.62 -5.24 20.88
C LYS A 220 -20.26 -5.42 19.41
N LEU A 221 -21.25 -5.84 18.63
CA LEU A 221 -21.18 -5.90 17.18
C LEU A 221 -22.46 -5.33 16.60
N ASP A 222 -22.33 -4.32 15.73
CA ASP A 222 -23.43 -3.69 15.03
C ASP A 222 -23.38 -3.99 13.53
N LEU A 223 -24.37 -4.76 13.06
CA LEU A 223 -24.58 -5.13 11.67
C LEU A 223 -25.85 -4.48 11.09
N ARG A 224 -26.37 -3.38 11.66
CA ARG A 224 -27.53 -2.65 11.11
C ARG A 224 -27.15 -1.86 9.87
N ASN A 225 -26.72 -2.57 8.83
CA ASN A 225 -26.14 -2.02 7.61
C ASN A 225 -27.09 -2.09 6.41
N GLY A 226 -28.35 -2.47 6.62
CA GLY A 226 -29.34 -2.61 5.56
C GLY A 226 -29.04 -3.75 4.57
N ASN A 227 -28.05 -4.61 4.86
CA ASN A 227 -27.54 -5.62 3.95
C ASN A 227 -27.52 -7.04 4.55
N ASN A 228 -28.14 -7.26 5.72
CA ASN A 228 -28.11 -8.56 6.42
C ASN A 228 -28.53 -9.76 5.54
N ALA A 229 -29.42 -9.54 4.56
CA ALA A 229 -29.86 -10.57 3.62
C ALA A 229 -28.84 -10.93 2.52
N LEU A 230 -27.83 -10.10 2.27
CA LEU A 230 -26.76 -10.37 1.31
C LEU A 230 -25.45 -10.79 1.99
N ILE A 231 -25.38 -10.82 3.33
CA ILE A 231 -24.21 -11.35 4.01
C ILE A 231 -24.14 -12.86 3.76
N GLU A 232 -23.03 -13.30 3.21
CA GLU A 232 -22.78 -14.69 2.80
C GLU A 232 -22.08 -15.49 3.90
N ILE A 233 -21.21 -14.83 4.67
CA ILE A 233 -20.37 -15.43 5.70
C ILE A 233 -20.22 -14.49 6.90
N ILE A 234 -20.44 -15.04 8.10
CA ILE A 234 -20.07 -14.41 9.37
C ILE A 234 -19.35 -15.45 10.23
N SER A 235 -18.15 -15.13 10.69
CA SER A 235 -17.43 -15.87 11.73
C SER A 235 -17.17 -14.92 12.89
N ALA A 236 -17.98 -15.04 13.95
CA ALA A 236 -17.96 -14.21 15.14
C ALA A 236 -17.91 -15.04 16.43
N GLU A 237 -17.55 -16.31 16.34
CA GLU A 237 -17.35 -17.23 17.46
C GLU A 237 -16.08 -16.93 18.27
N ASP A 238 -15.96 -17.56 19.44
CA ASP A 238 -14.90 -17.33 20.43
C ASP A 238 -14.86 -15.88 20.99
N ASN A 239 -16.02 -15.22 21.07
CA ASN A 239 -16.21 -13.91 21.70
C ASN A 239 -17.10 -14.05 22.96
N PRO A 240 -16.56 -14.51 24.11
CA PRO A 240 -17.36 -14.91 25.27
C PRO A 240 -18.21 -13.79 25.89
N ASN A 241 -17.85 -12.52 25.67
CA ASN A 241 -18.60 -11.36 26.17
C ASN A 241 -19.65 -10.83 25.18
N LEU A 242 -19.65 -11.31 23.93
CA LEU A 242 -20.64 -10.95 22.94
C LEU A 242 -21.93 -11.73 23.20
N SER A 243 -22.92 -11.06 23.79
CA SER A 243 -24.22 -11.69 24.11
C SER A 243 -25.33 -11.31 23.11
N CYS A 244 -25.13 -10.23 22.36
CA CYS A 244 -26.12 -9.70 21.44
C CYS A 244 -25.43 -9.02 20.25
N ILE A 245 -25.92 -9.30 19.04
CA ILE A 245 -25.52 -8.62 17.80
C ILE A 245 -26.68 -7.75 17.32
N SER A 246 -26.40 -6.47 17.07
CA SER A 246 -27.41 -5.55 16.53
C SER A 246 -27.61 -5.82 15.04
N VAL A 247 -28.84 -6.10 14.62
CA VAL A 247 -29.19 -6.52 13.25
C VAL A 247 -30.37 -5.73 12.70
N ASP A 248 -30.53 -5.74 11.37
CA ASP A 248 -31.61 -5.03 10.66
C ASP A 248 -33.01 -5.58 11.03
N ASP A 249 -33.15 -6.90 11.12
CA ASP A 249 -34.38 -7.61 11.51
C ASP A 249 -34.01 -8.86 12.31
N ALA A 250 -34.25 -8.81 13.63
CA ALA A 250 -33.94 -9.91 14.54
C ALA A 250 -34.63 -11.23 14.16
N SER A 251 -35.90 -11.19 13.74
CA SER A 251 -36.65 -12.41 13.39
C SER A 251 -36.10 -13.05 12.12
N TRP A 252 -35.73 -12.23 11.15
CA TRP A 252 -35.11 -12.67 9.91
C TRP A 252 -33.74 -13.29 10.17
N SER A 253 -32.85 -12.61 10.91
CA SER A 253 -31.50 -13.11 11.21
C SER A 253 -31.53 -14.42 11.99
N THR A 254 -32.37 -14.53 13.02
CA THR A 254 -32.55 -15.79 13.77
C THR A 254 -33.01 -16.95 12.88
N SER A 255 -33.79 -16.68 11.83
CA SER A 255 -34.32 -17.73 10.95
C SER A 255 -33.38 -18.13 9.81
N ASN A 256 -32.47 -17.24 9.39
CA ASN A 256 -31.67 -17.42 8.17
C ASN A 256 -30.17 -17.63 8.43
N TRP A 257 -29.61 -17.09 9.52
CA TRP A 257 -28.20 -17.29 9.88
C TRP A 257 -28.01 -18.56 10.72
N ILE A 258 -28.35 -19.70 10.12
CA ILE A 258 -28.34 -21.03 10.77
C ILE A 258 -27.47 -22.07 10.06
N SER A 259 -26.80 -21.68 8.96
CA SER A 259 -25.92 -22.56 8.18
C SER A 259 -24.47 -22.51 8.69
N LEU A 260 -23.62 -23.39 8.17
CA LEU A 260 -22.19 -23.43 8.51
C LEU A 260 -21.41 -22.17 8.08
N ASN A 261 -22.01 -21.28 7.27
CA ASN A 261 -21.38 -20.01 6.92
C ASN A 261 -21.57 -18.93 8.00
N PHE A 262 -22.41 -19.19 9.01
CA PHE A 262 -22.73 -18.25 10.07
C PHE A 262 -22.38 -18.87 11.42
N GLU A 263 -21.17 -18.56 11.89
CA GLU A 263 -20.60 -19.09 13.12
C GLU A 263 -20.68 -18.04 14.23
N PHE A 264 -21.39 -18.37 15.30
CA PHE A 264 -21.57 -17.55 16.50
C PHE A 264 -21.43 -18.43 17.74
N ASP A 265 -21.10 -17.82 18.87
CA ASP A 265 -21.17 -18.52 20.14
C ASP A 265 -22.63 -18.77 20.56
N ASN A 266 -22.87 -19.85 21.32
CA ASN A 266 -24.21 -20.27 21.72
C ASN A 266 -24.98 -19.22 22.56
N GLN A 267 -24.29 -18.29 23.21
CA GLN A 267 -24.92 -17.23 24.00
C GLN A 267 -25.43 -16.05 23.16
N VAL A 268 -25.07 -15.96 21.88
CA VAL A 268 -25.38 -14.82 21.03
C VAL A 268 -26.87 -14.81 20.68
N SER A 269 -27.49 -13.64 20.89
CA SER A 269 -28.83 -13.32 20.42
C SER A 269 -28.81 -12.23 19.36
N PHE A 270 -29.87 -12.12 18.56
CA PHE A 270 -30.05 -11.05 17.58
C PHE A 270 -31.13 -10.09 18.05
N SER A 271 -30.88 -8.79 17.94
CA SER A 271 -31.82 -7.73 18.32
C SER A 271 -31.62 -6.50 17.45
N ASN A 272 -32.65 -5.67 17.29
CA ASN A 272 -32.50 -4.36 16.67
C ASN A 272 -31.88 -3.32 17.63
N ASN A 273 -31.72 -3.67 18.91
CA ASN A 273 -31.23 -2.80 19.97
C ASN A 273 -30.56 -3.63 21.09
N CYS A 274 -29.32 -4.06 20.87
CA CYS A 274 -28.49 -4.61 21.93
C CYS A 274 -28.09 -3.51 22.92
N GLN A 275 -28.11 -3.79 24.22
CA GLN A 275 -27.74 -2.85 25.30
C GLN A 275 -26.27 -3.02 25.69
#